data_AF-A0A8K0QDQ3-F1
#
_entry.id   AF-A0A8K0QDQ3-F1
#
_cell.length_a   1.000
_cell.length_b   1.000
_cell.length_c   1.000
_cell.angle_alpha   90.00
_cell.angle_beta   90.00
_cell.angle_gamma   90.00
#
_symmetry.space_group_name_H-M   'P 1'
#
loop_
_entity.id
_entity.type
_entity.pdbx_description
1 polymer ?
#
loop_
_entity_poly.entity_id
_entity_poly.type
_entity_poly.pdbx_seq_one_letter_code
_entity_poly.pdbx_strand_id
1 'polypeptide(L)'
;MAEHSESQPALGLAVTLGVLYDARSERVLGQSLLKTVTLPPELVVEQDLSRQTYHHTTTDCLDEKFQNLNISAELGVSILCGMSTSSWGAKYLSQRKSSDHLQEASAVCTLRTKFEKLHLGEALKPHLNMDAFDMTEATHVVWQIEWGAQVVLTARREVRDENNGSNLSGKMAVGPRGAQDAPGAPGRNEIASQIVRCISELDLSAEGTAQSDLKSISTSFDFEVIAEGVGNQSIPRDFEGVSEFVRAIPSHVSTVNNGKGVPITIHLLPLTELAKTFHLDVAHAHIVQLLDKTRLIAPLNG
;
A
#
# COMPACT_ATOMS: atom_id res chain seq x y z
N MET A 1 -19.21 10.68 -12.30
CA MET A 1 -18.88 9.30 -12.73
C MET A 1 -17.81 8.65 -11.84
N ALA A 2 -16.63 9.25 -11.67
CA ALA A 2 -15.61 8.79 -10.70
C ALA A 2 -15.83 9.31 -9.25
N GLU A 3 -16.86 10.13 -9.02
CA GLU A 3 -17.12 10.79 -7.73
C GLU A 3 -17.51 9.83 -6.60
N HIS A 4 -17.95 8.62 -6.94
CA HIS A 4 -18.27 7.54 -6.00
C HIS A 4 -17.28 6.37 -6.10
N SER A 5 -16.18 6.55 -6.83
CA SER A 5 -15.11 5.56 -6.87
C SER A 5 -14.30 5.65 -5.59
N GLU A 6 -14.07 4.51 -4.96
CA GLU A 6 -13.21 4.40 -3.79
C GLU A 6 -11.89 3.74 -4.20
N SER A 7 -10.77 4.32 -3.77
CA SER A 7 -9.45 3.75 -4.00
C SER A 7 -8.93 3.11 -2.73
N GLN A 8 -8.37 1.92 -2.82
CA GLN A 8 -7.70 1.26 -1.70
C GLN A 8 -6.43 0.54 -2.14
N PRO A 9 -5.45 0.34 -1.22
CA PRO A 9 -4.27 -0.42 -1.55
C PRO A 9 -4.63 -1.88 -1.89
N ALA A 10 -3.97 -2.43 -2.90
CA ALA A 10 -4.20 -3.82 -3.31
C ALA A 10 -3.66 -4.81 -2.28
N LEU A 11 -2.59 -4.44 -1.56
CA LEU A 11 -1.92 -5.22 -0.50
C LEU A 11 -1.48 -6.64 -0.88
N GLY A 12 -1.49 -7.00 -2.17
CA GLY A 12 -1.23 -8.36 -2.66
C GLY A 12 -2.44 -9.13 -3.18
N LEU A 13 -3.55 -8.43 -3.40
CA LEU A 13 -4.69 -8.95 -4.14
C LEU A 13 -4.32 -9.14 -5.63
N ALA A 14 -4.48 -10.36 -6.12
CA ALA A 14 -4.43 -10.65 -7.55
C ALA A 14 -5.77 -10.26 -8.18
N VAL A 15 -5.79 -9.16 -8.93
CA VAL A 15 -7.01 -8.62 -9.57
C VAL A 15 -6.81 -8.34 -11.06
N THR A 16 -7.91 -8.33 -11.80
CA THR A 16 -8.00 -7.91 -13.20
C THR A 16 -9.14 -6.91 -13.35
N LEU A 17 -9.10 -6.08 -14.41
CA LEU A 17 -10.20 -5.16 -14.69
C LEU A 17 -11.54 -5.91 -14.86
N GLY A 18 -12.59 -5.34 -14.32
CA GLY A 18 -13.95 -5.87 -14.39
C GLY A 18 -14.27 -6.94 -13.34
N VAL A 19 -13.30 -7.41 -12.55
CA VAL A 19 -13.57 -8.40 -11.49
C VAL A 19 -14.53 -7.81 -10.44
N LEU A 20 -15.48 -8.62 -9.98
CA LEU A 20 -16.42 -8.23 -8.94
C LEU A 20 -15.76 -8.31 -7.55
N TYR A 21 -16.24 -7.47 -6.64
CA TYR A 21 -15.69 -7.33 -5.30
C TYR A 21 -16.79 -7.24 -4.25
N ASP A 22 -16.59 -7.92 -3.12
CA ASP A 22 -17.41 -7.78 -1.93
C ASP A 22 -16.66 -6.95 -0.87
N ALA A 23 -17.01 -5.67 -0.77
CA ALA A 23 -16.45 -4.76 0.22
C ALA A 23 -16.85 -5.09 1.65
N ARG A 24 -17.89 -5.92 1.87
CA ARG A 24 -18.30 -6.34 3.22
C ARG A 24 -17.35 -7.37 3.80
N SER A 25 -16.69 -8.15 2.95
CA SER A 25 -15.77 -9.21 3.35
C SER A 25 -14.33 -8.98 2.89
N GLU A 26 -14.08 -7.88 2.16
CA GLU A 26 -12.81 -7.56 1.50
C GLU A 26 -12.33 -8.65 0.52
N ARG A 27 -13.25 -9.18 -0.29
CA ARG A 27 -12.97 -10.32 -1.17
C ARG A 27 -13.16 -9.99 -2.64
N VAL A 28 -12.16 -10.42 -3.42
CA VAL A 28 -12.27 -10.53 -4.88
C VAL A 28 -13.12 -11.75 -5.21
N LEU A 29 -14.15 -11.56 -6.02
CA LEU A 29 -15.05 -12.62 -6.46
C LEU A 29 -14.53 -13.24 -7.75
N GLY A 30 -14.83 -14.52 -7.99
CA GLY A 30 -14.40 -15.22 -9.21
C GLY A 30 -15.15 -14.78 -10.48
N GLN A 31 -16.17 -13.93 -10.33
CA GLN A 31 -17.05 -13.46 -11.39
C GLN A 31 -16.60 -12.08 -11.88
N SER A 32 -16.99 -11.77 -13.12
CA SER A 32 -16.65 -10.51 -13.77
C SER A 32 -17.90 -9.79 -14.28
N LEU A 33 -17.82 -8.46 -14.23
CA LEU A 33 -18.73 -7.55 -14.91
C LEU A 33 -18.65 -7.72 -16.44
N LEU A 34 -17.53 -8.19 -16.97
CA LEU A 34 -17.28 -8.28 -18.41
C LEU A 34 -17.63 -9.69 -18.91
N LYS A 35 -18.36 -9.77 -20.04
CA LYS A 35 -18.68 -11.06 -20.70
C LYS A 35 -17.44 -11.81 -21.15
N THR A 36 -16.40 -11.09 -21.55
CA THR A 36 -15.16 -11.63 -22.10
C THR A 36 -13.96 -10.92 -21.47
N VAL A 37 -12.86 -11.65 -21.31
CA VAL A 37 -11.59 -11.10 -20.81
C VAL A 37 -10.97 -10.12 -21.82
N THR A 38 -11.16 -10.38 -23.11
CA THR A 38 -10.68 -9.50 -24.17
C THR A 38 -11.73 -8.45 -24.48
N LEU A 39 -11.39 -7.18 -24.22
CA LEU A 39 -12.15 -6.01 -24.61
C LEU A 39 -11.50 -5.33 -25.83
N PRO A 40 -12.30 -4.62 -26.66
CA PRO A 40 -11.78 -3.68 -27.64
C PRO A 40 -10.83 -2.66 -26.99
N PRO A 41 -9.68 -2.31 -27.62
CA PRO A 41 -8.69 -1.40 -27.04
C PRO A 41 -9.25 -0.03 -26.64
N GLU A 42 -10.28 0.46 -27.34
CA GLU A 42 -10.93 1.74 -27.06
C GLU A 42 -11.71 1.77 -25.72
N LEU A 43 -12.04 0.59 -25.17
CA LEU A 43 -12.73 0.46 -23.89
C LEU A 43 -11.79 0.39 -22.70
N VAL A 44 -10.47 0.29 -22.93
CA VAL A 44 -9.46 0.23 -21.89
C VAL A 44 -8.48 1.38 -22.10
N VAL A 45 -8.42 2.28 -21.12
CA VAL A 45 -7.42 3.34 -21.11
C VAL A 45 -6.22 2.84 -20.31
N GLU A 46 -5.10 2.62 -21.00
CA GLU A 46 -3.80 2.35 -20.39
C GLU A 46 -2.92 3.60 -20.51
N GLN A 47 -2.24 3.95 -19.43
CA GLN A 47 -1.28 5.05 -19.42
C GLN A 47 -0.06 4.68 -18.59
N ASP A 48 1.11 4.94 -19.15
CA ASP A 48 2.38 4.79 -18.45
C ASP A 48 2.54 5.89 -17.39
N LEU A 49 2.89 5.48 -16.19
CA LEU A 49 3.19 6.33 -15.05
C LEU A 49 4.62 6.06 -14.63
N SER A 50 5.60 6.80 -15.15
CA SER A 50 6.99 6.67 -14.71
C SER A 50 7.28 7.47 -13.43
N ARG A 51 6.46 7.27 -12.37
CA ARG A 51 6.62 7.98 -11.09
C ARG A 51 7.01 7.04 -9.97
N GLN A 52 8.19 7.28 -9.41
CA GLN A 52 8.67 6.60 -8.20
C GLN A 52 8.30 7.49 -7.02
N THR A 53 7.55 6.95 -6.06
CA THR A 53 7.18 7.65 -4.83
C THR A 53 7.75 6.90 -3.65
N TYR A 54 8.50 7.60 -2.81
CA TYR A 54 9.13 7.02 -1.63
C TYR A 54 8.45 7.61 -0.40
N HIS A 55 7.90 6.74 0.44
CA HIS A 55 7.33 7.12 1.72
C HIS A 55 8.20 6.53 2.82
N HIS A 56 8.92 7.38 3.54
CA HIS A 56 9.73 6.97 4.68
C HIS A 56 9.01 7.38 5.96
N THR A 57 8.86 6.41 6.87
CA THR A 57 8.22 6.65 8.16
C THR A 57 8.86 5.78 9.21
N THR A 58 9.55 6.42 10.12
CA THR A 58 10.12 5.78 11.31
C THR A 58 8.96 5.41 12.24
N THR A 59 8.56 4.14 12.30
CA THR A 59 7.42 3.72 13.13
C THR A 59 7.52 2.29 13.64
N ASP A 60 7.02 2.07 14.86
CA ASP A 60 6.67 0.76 15.41
C ASP A 60 5.17 0.61 15.72
N CYS A 61 4.37 1.67 15.52
CA CYS A 61 2.96 1.68 15.86
C CYS A 61 2.08 1.35 14.64
N LEU A 62 1.00 0.61 14.89
CA LEU A 62 0.14 0.08 13.82
C LEU A 62 -0.52 1.19 12.99
N ASP A 63 -0.89 2.30 13.63
CA ASP A 63 -1.55 3.45 12.97
C ASP A 63 -0.67 4.07 11.88
N GLU A 64 0.62 4.25 12.17
CA GLU A 64 1.59 4.78 11.22
C GLU A 64 1.89 3.75 10.11
N LYS A 65 1.93 2.44 10.43
CA LYS A 65 2.01 1.39 9.39
C LYS A 65 0.80 1.42 8.45
N PHE A 66 -0.41 1.65 8.96
CA PHE A 66 -1.61 1.84 8.14
C PHE A 66 -1.50 3.06 7.24
N GLN A 67 -1.05 4.21 7.77
CA GLN A 67 -0.83 5.42 6.98
C GLN A 67 0.19 5.20 5.86
N ASN A 68 1.29 4.47 6.13
CA ASN A 68 2.34 4.19 5.15
C ASN A 68 1.87 3.35 3.96
N LEU A 69 0.91 2.47 4.20
CA LEU A 69 0.30 1.64 3.17
C LEU A 69 -0.97 2.28 2.57
N ASN A 70 -1.33 3.50 2.97
CA ASN A 70 -2.61 4.15 2.62
C ASN A 70 -3.83 3.28 2.96
N ILE A 71 -3.78 2.56 4.08
CA ILE A 71 -4.90 1.76 4.59
C ILE A 71 -5.91 2.70 5.25
N SER A 72 -7.16 2.65 4.80
CA SER A 72 -8.26 3.39 5.41
C SER A 72 -8.62 2.82 6.78
N ALA A 73 -9.41 3.55 7.57
CA ALA A 73 -9.83 3.06 8.88
C ALA A 73 -10.71 1.80 8.74
N GLU A 74 -11.58 1.80 7.73
CA GLU A 74 -12.49 0.71 7.36
C GLU A 74 -11.70 -0.55 7.00
N LEU A 75 -10.77 -0.44 6.04
CA LEU A 75 -9.92 -1.55 5.63
C LEU A 75 -9.03 -2.02 6.79
N GLY A 76 -8.55 -1.09 7.63
CA GLY A 76 -7.80 -1.39 8.84
C GLY A 76 -8.59 -2.26 9.82
N VAL A 77 -9.88 -1.97 10.05
CA VAL A 77 -10.77 -2.81 10.85
C VAL A 77 -10.93 -4.19 10.21
N SER A 78 -11.17 -4.26 8.90
CA SER A 78 -11.28 -5.53 8.18
C SER A 78 -10.01 -6.40 8.32
N ILE A 79 -8.83 -5.79 8.24
CA ILE A 79 -7.54 -6.47 8.45
C ILE A 79 -7.41 -6.97 9.89
N LEU A 80 -7.75 -6.12 10.88
CA LEU A 80 -7.69 -6.48 12.30
C LEU A 80 -8.65 -7.61 12.68
N CYS A 81 -9.79 -7.70 11.99
CA CYS A 81 -10.76 -8.78 12.13
C CYS A 81 -10.37 -10.05 11.34
N GLY A 82 -9.24 -10.04 10.60
CA GLY A 82 -8.78 -11.17 9.81
C GLY A 82 -9.59 -11.41 8.53
N MET A 83 -10.32 -10.41 8.04
CA MET A 83 -11.18 -10.50 6.86
C MET A 83 -10.40 -10.30 5.56
N SER A 84 -9.35 -9.48 5.59
CA SER A 84 -8.41 -9.32 4.48
C SER A 84 -7.10 -10.03 4.80
N THR A 85 -6.76 -11.05 4.02
CA THR A 85 -5.55 -11.86 4.19
C THR A 85 -4.68 -11.80 2.94
N SER A 86 -4.12 -10.63 2.65
CA SER A 86 -3.12 -10.54 1.59
C SER A 86 -1.73 -10.87 2.15
N SER A 87 -0.97 -11.69 1.43
CA SER A 87 0.27 -12.30 1.94
C SER A 87 1.40 -11.29 2.17
N TRP A 88 1.47 -10.23 1.37
CA TRP A 88 2.50 -9.20 1.49
C TRP A 88 2.17 -8.18 2.58
N GLY A 89 0.99 -7.53 2.50
CA GLY A 89 0.56 -6.53 3.47
C GLY A 89 0.48 -7.10 4.89
N ALA A 90 -0.08 -8.31 5.05
CA ALA A 90 -0.12 -8.98 6.34
C ALA A 90 1.28 -9.24 6.93
N LYS A 91 2.27 -9.56 6.09
CA LYS A 91 3.64 -9.79 6.58
C LYS A 91 4.22 -8.54 7.23
N TYR A 92 4.08 -7.37 6.61
CA TYR A 92 4.57 -6.12 7.21
C TYR A 92 3.75 -5.69 8.44
N LEU A 93 2.42 -5.78 8.36
CA LEU A 93 1.52 -5.38 9.45
C LEU A 93 1.63 -6.29 10.67
N SER A 94 2.00 -7.56 10.48
CA SER A 94 2.23 -8.53 11.57
C SER A 94 3.59 -8.38 12.26
N GLN A 95 4.54 -7.63 11.69
CA GLN A 95 5.81 -7.36 12.35
C GLN A 95 5.58 -6.54 13.61
N ARG A 96 5.95 -7.13 14.75
CA ARG A 96 6.00 -6.48 16.06
C ARG A 96 7.41 -6.54 16.60
N LYS A 97 7.81 -5.55 17.39
CA LYS A 97 9.05 -5.62 18.17
C LYS A 97 8.97 -6.81 19.12
N SER A 98 10.07 -7.54 19.23
CA SER A 98 10.21 -8.64 20.18
C SER A 98 10.60 -8.17 21.59
N SER A 99 11.03 -6.91 21.74
CA SER A 99 11.58 -6.33 22.97
C SER A 99 11.48 -4.80 22.94
N ASP A 100 11.33 -4.18 24.11
CA ASP A 100 11.38 -2.71 24.27
C ASP A 100 12.79 -2.15 24.03
N HIS A 101 13.82 -3.00 24.11
CA HIS A 101 15.22 -2.65 23.80
C HIS A 101 15.53 -2.70 22.30
N LEU A 102 14.55 -3.04 21.44
CA LEU A 102 14.71 -3.06 20.00
C LEU A 102 14.19 -1.77 19.39
N GLN A 103 15.09 -0.96 18.81
CA GLN A 103 14.69 0.17 17.97
C GLN A 103 14.50 -0.30 16.53
N GLU A 104 13.43 0.19 15.88
CA GLU A 104 13.04 -0.17 14.52
C GLU A 104 12.59 1.08 13.76
N ALA A 105 12.91 1.13 12.47
CA ALA A 105 12.36 2.12 11.54
C ALA A 105 12.14 1.48 10.17
N SER A 106 11.10 1.94 9.46
CA SER A 106 10.73 1.39 8.16
C SER A 106 10.58 2.45 7.06
N ALA A 107 10.78 2.06 5.81
CA ALA A 107 10.39 2.84 4.64
C ALA A 107 9.55 1.99 3.70
N VAL A 108 8.51 2.58 3.13
CA VAL A 108 7.72 2.01 2.03
C VAL A 108 8.10 2.72 0.74
N CYS A 109 8.79 2.01 -0.13
CA CYS A 109 9.10 2.45 -1.48
C CYS A 109 7.99 1.97 -2.42
N THR A 110 7.30 2.90 -3.07
CA THR A 110 6.23 2.59 -4.04
C THR A 110 6.64 3.06 -5.43
N LEU A 111 6.94 2.11 -6.32
CA LEU A 111 7.13 2.40 -7.72
C LEU A 111 5.78 2.23 -8.43
N ARG A 112 5.23 3.31 -9.01
CA ARG A 112 4.13 3.20 -9.98
C ARG A 112 4.72 3.04 -11.37
N THR A 113 4.11 2.21 -12.20
CA THR A 113 4.57 1.94 -13.58
C THR A 113 3.52 2.30 -14.59
N LYS A 114 2.27 1.89 -14.36
CA LYS A 114 1.13 2.09 -15.26
C LYS A 114 -0.16 2.22 -14.46
N PHE A 115 -1.18 2.78 -15.07
CA PHE A 115 -2.55 2.49 -14.67
C PHE A 115 -3.37 1.99 -15.85
N GLU A 116 -4.41 1.24 -15.54
CA GLU A 116 -5.35 0.67 -16.49
C GLU A 116 -6.76 0.93 -15.98
N LYS A 117 -7.66 1.44 -16.81
CA LYS A 117 -9.06 1.69 -16.42
C LYS A 117 -10.05 1.36 -17.53
N LEU A 118 -11.26 0.98 -17.12
CA LEU A 118 -12.39 0.80 -18.02
C LEU A 118 -12.99 2.15 -18.41
N HIS A 119 -13.27 2.32 -19.70
CA HIS A 119 -14.05 3.44 -20.20
C HIS A 119 -15.55 3.14 -19.98
N LEU A 120 -16.13 3.78 -18.96
CA LEU A 120 -17.51 3.57 -18.51
C LEU A 120 -18.57 4.29 -19.38
N GLY A 121 -18.43 4.24 -20.70
CA GLY A 121 -19.39 4.84 -21.65
C GLY A 121 -20.38 3.82 -22.22
N GLU A 122 -21.38 4.29 -22.96
CA GLU A 122 -22.40 3.44 -23.62
C GLU A 122 -21.79 2.32 -24.50
N ALA A 123 -20.59 2.54 -25.06
CA ALA A 123 -19.86 1.54 -25.82
C ALA A 123 -19.48 0.28 -25.00
N LEU A 124 -19.40 0.39 -23.67
CA LEU A 124 -19.13 -0.76 -22.78
C LEU A 124 -20.38 -1.64 -22.59
N LYS A 125 -21.58 -1.07 -22.69
CA LYS A 125 -22.86 -1.74 -22.39
C LYS A 125 -23.05 -3.11 -23.08
N PRO A 126 -22.71 -3.29 -24.38
CA PRO A 126 -22.82 -4.59 -25.04
C PRO A 126 -21.91 -5.68 -24.46
N HIS A 127 -20.83 -5.29 -23.77
CA HIS A 127 -19.82 -6.17 -23.18
C HIS A 127 -20.08 -6.49 -21.72
N LEU A 128 -21.12 -5.91 -21.11
CA LEU A 128 -21.48 -6.15 -19.71
C LEU A 128 -22.24 -7.46 -19.52
N ASN A 129 -21.80 -8.28 -18.57
CA ASN A 129 -22.56 -9.38 -18.05
C ASN A 129 -23.68 -8.83 -17.14
N MET A 130 -24.93 -8.84 -17.63
CA MET A 130 -26.05 -8.27 -16.87
C MET A 130 -26.31 -9.03 -15.56
N ASP A 131 -26.05 -10.34 -15.55
CA ASP A 131 -26.22 -11.19 -14.35
C ASP A 131 -25.28 -10.77 -13.20
N ALA A 132 -24.19 -10.04 -13.51
CA ALA A 132 -23.27 -9.51 -12.50
C ALA A 132 -23.94 -8.47 -11.58
N PHE A 133 -24.95 -7.74 -12.07
CA PHE A 133 -25.65 -6.73 -11.29
C PHE A 133 -26.65 -7.32 -10.29
N ASP A 134 -27.16 -8.53 -10.55
CA ASP A 134 -28.10 -9.22 -9.67
C ASP A 134 -27.39 -10.11 -8.63
N MET A 135 -26.05 -10.14 -8.65
CA MET A 135 -25.26 -10.98 -7.77
C MET A 135 -25.23 -10.44 -6.34
N THR A 136 -25.95 -11.11 -5.44
CA THR A 136 -26.12 -10.67 -4.03
C THR A 136 -24.81 -10.56 -3.21
N GLU A 137 -23.76 -11.27 -3.61
CA GLU A 137 -22.45 -11.21 -2.97
C GLU A 137 -21.65 -9.98 -3.41
N ALA A 138 -21.82 -9.56 -4.67
CA ALA A 138 -21.05 -8.47 -5.26
C ALA A 138 -21.58 -7.11 -4.84
N THR A 139 -20.66 -6.22 -4.48
CA THR A 139 -20.99 -4.84 -4.08
C THR A 139 -20.35 -3.83 -5.03
N HIS A 140 -19.15 -4.13 -5.50
CA HIS A 140 -18.33 -3.26 -6.32
C HIS A 140 -17.74 -4.02 -7.51
N VAL A 141 -17.21 -3.26 -8.46
CA VAL A 141 -16.34 -3.75 -9.53
C VAL A 141 -15.00 -3.04 -9.49
N VAL A 142 -13.92 -3.75 -9.77
CA VAL A 142 -12.60 -3.14 -10.01
C VAL A 142 -12.61 -2.53 -11.41
N TRP A 143 -12.78 -1.22 -11.50
CA TRP A 143 -12.86 -0.51 -12.77
C TRP A 143 -11.56 0.18 -13.16
N GLN A 144 -10.64 0.36 -12.21
CA GLN A 144 -9.29 0.89 -12.45
C GLN A 144 -8.26 0.22 -11.54
N ILE A 145 -7.06 -0.01 -12.05
CA ILE A 145 -5.92 -0.60 -11.36
C ILE A 145 -4.68 0.29 -11.58
N GLU A 146 -3.98 0.61 -10.50
CA GLU A 146 -2.61 1.13 -10.57
C GLU A 146 -1.64 -0.04 -10.38
N TRP A 147 -0.71 -0.15 -11.32
CA TRP A 147 0.32 -1.18 -11.37
C TRP A 147 1.65 -0.64 -10.88
N GLY A 148 2.45 -1.52 -10.30
CA GLY A 148 3.77 -1.15 -9.80
C GLY A 148 4.44 -2.20 -8.93
N ALA A 149 5.22 -1.71 -7.98
CA ALA A 149 5.84 -2.51 -6.93
C ALA A 149 5.88 -1.75 -5.62
N GLN A 150 5.81 -2.49 -4.53
CA GLN A 150 5.95 -1.96 -3.18
C GLN A 150 7.05 -2.72 -2.44
N VAL A 151 7.94 -1.98 -1.80
CA VAL A 151 9.05 -2.53 -1.03
C VAL A 151 9.07 -1.87 0.34
N VAL A 152 8.90 -2.68 1.38
CA VAL A 152 9.15 -2.30 2.75
C VAL A 152 10.60 -2.61 3.08
N LEU A 153 11.32 -1.62 3.58
CA LEU A 153 12.65 -1.77 4.16
C LEU A 153 12.53 -1.51 5.65
N THR A 154 13.12 -2.35 6.47
CA THR A 154 13.13 -2.18 7.93
C THR A 154 14.56 -2.31 8.42
N ALA A 155 15.03 -1.34 9.21
CA ALA A 155 16.29 -1.45 9.93
C ALA A 155 16.00 -1.60 11.42
N ARG A 156 16.76 -2.48 12.07
CA ARG A 156 16.63 -2.78 13.50
C ARG A 156 17.98 -2.67 14.19
N ARG A 157 17.98 -2.17 15.41
CA ARG A 157 19.15 -2.18 16.31
C ARG A 157 18.71 -2.55 17.71
N GLU A 158 19.46 -3.41 18.35
CA GLU A 158 19.35 -3.66 19.79
C GLU A 158 20.10 -2.58 20.57
N VAL A 159 19.40 -1.88 21.46
CA VAL A 159 19.99 -0.88 22.36
C VAL A 159 20.37 -1.59 23.64
N ARG A 160 21.66 -1.54 24.00
CA ARG A 160 22.12 -2.02 25.30
C ARG A 160 21.89 -0.93 26.33
N ASP A 161 21.18 -1.26 27.40
CA ASP A 161 20.94 -0.38 28.55
C ASP A 161 22.27 -0.03 29.24
N GLU A 162 22.99 0.95 28.72
CA GLU A 162 23.98 1.70 29.50
C GLU A 162 23.39 3.06 29.84
N ASN A 163 22.54 3.01 30.88
CA ASN A 163 22.18 4.10 31.77
C ASN A 163 20.94 4.97 31.40
N ASN A 164 19.91 4.77 32.22
CA ASN A 164 18.85 5.70 32.60
C ASN A 164 17.57 5.79 31.72
N GLY A 165 16.63 4.88 31.99
CA GLY A 165 15.33 5.27 32.59
C GLY A 165 14.39 6.21 31.84
N SER A 166 14.57 6.49 30.55
CA SER A 166 13.51 7.06 29.73
C SER A 166 12.83 5.93 28.95
N ASN A 167 11.57 5.65 29.30
CA ASN A 167 10.67 4.97 28.37
C ASN A 167 10.68 5.78 27.08
N LEU A 168 11.43 5.35 26.06
CA LEU A 168 11.40 5.90 24.71
C LEU A 168 10.11 5.45 23.99
N SER A 169 8.97 5.55 24.68
CA SER A 169 7.64 5.66 24.09
C SER A 169 7.42 7.12 23.65
N GLY A 170 8.44 7.74 23.06
CA GLY A 170 8.31 9.02 22.41
C GLY A 170 7.58 8.76 21.10
N LYS A 171 6.33 9.23 20.99
CA LYS A 171 5.62 9.31 19.71
C LYS A 171 6.59 9.92 18.71
N MET A 172 6.93 9.16 17.68
CA MET A 172 7.97 9.48 16.71
C MET A 172 7.42 10.61 15.84
N ALA A 173 7.54 11.84 16.32
CA ALA A 173 7.00 13.01 15.62
C ALA A 173 7.92 13.42 14.46
N VAL A 174 8.09 12.52 13.49
CA VAL A 174 8.41 12.92 12.13
C VAL A 174 7.07 13.00 11.43
N GLY A 175 6.46 14.18 11.44
CA GLY A 175 5.21 14.42 10.73
C GLY A 175 5.31 13.93 9.28
N PRO A 176 4.21 13.44 8.68
CA PRO A 176 4.23 12.96 7.31
C PRO A 176 4.72 14.11 6.43
N ARG A 177 5.97 14.05 5.97
CA ARG A 177 6.41 14.90 4.87
C ARG A 177 5.71 14.32 3.65
N GLY A 178 4.54 14.90 3.40
CA GLY A 178 3.59 14.47 2.40
C GLY A 178 4.24 14.23 1.05
N ALA A 179 3.60 13.33 0.31
CA ALA A 179 3.87 13.13 -1.09
C ALA A 179 3.96 14.47 -1.85
N GLN A 180 4.90 14.50 -2.79
CA GLN A 180 5.06 15.43 -3.93
C GLN A 180 5.92 16.67 -3.70
N ASP A 181 6.98 16.73 -4.50
CA ASP A 181 7.62 17.94 -5.03
C ASP A 181 8.06 19.03 -4.05
N ALA A 182 8.29 18.67 -2.78
CA ALA A 182 9.06 19.52 -1.88
C ALA A 182 10.57 19.36 -2.17
N PRO A 183 11.33 20.46 -2.33
CA PRO A 183 12.79 20.38 -2.38
C PRO A 183 13.28 19.77 -1.05
N GLY A 184 13.70 18.50 -1.06
CA GLY A 184 14.18 17.77 0.12
C GLY A 184 13.51 16.42 0.43
N ALA A 185 12.67 15.86 -0.46
CA ALA A 185 12.32 14.44 -0.34
C ALA A 185 13.57 13.55 -0.60
N PRO A 186 13.79 12.47 0.18
CA PRO A 186 14.88 11.51 -0.09
C PRO A 186 14.92 11.12 -1.55
N GLY A 187 16.07 11.35 -2.20
CA GLY A 187 16.37 10.61 -3.40
C GLY A 187 16.43 9.10 -3.08
N ARG A 188 16.16 8.24 -4.06
CA ARG A 188 16.27 6.77 -3.94
C ARG A 188 17.59 6.29 -3.31
N ASN A 189 18.65 7.09 -3.42
CA ASN A 189 19.99 6.80 -2.90
C ASN A 189 20.13 7.04 -1.39
N GLU A 190 19.17 7.72 -0.76
CA GLU A 190 19.26 8.17 0.62
C GLU A 190 18.34 7.39 1.55
N ILE A 191 17.48 6.51 1.05
CA ILE A 191 16.44 5.86 1.87
C ILE A 191 17.06 5.00 2.96
N ALA A 192 18.01 4.14 2.62
CA ALA A 192 18.72 3.33 3.62
C ALA A 192 19.44 4.24 4.63
N SER A 193 20.10 5.30 4.16
CA SER A 193 20.76 6.29 5.02
C SER A 193 19.80 7.02 5.94
N GLN A 194 18.59 7.36 5.47
CA GLN A 194 17.59 8.06 6.26
C GLN A 194 17.01 7.19 7.35
N ILE A 195 16.74 5.90 7.08
CA ILE A 195 16.26 4.98 8.12
C ILE A 195 17.33 4.82 9.21
N VAL A 196 18.60 4.58 8.82
CA VAL A 196 19.73 4.48 9.76
C VAL A 196 19.89 5.76 10.57
N ARG A 197 19.80 6.92 9.91
CA ARG A 197 19.90 8.23 10.56
C ARG A 197 18.75 8.46 11.54
N CYS A 198 17.52 8.14 11.15
CA CYS A 198 16.36 8.31 12.02
C CYS A 198 16.46 7.46 13.29
N ILE A 199 16.99 6.24 13.22
CA ILE A 199 17.23 5.45 14.44
C ILE A 199 18.40 6.04 15.24
N SER A 200 19.47 6.47 14.59
CA SER A 200 20.64 7.03 15.29
C SER A 200 20.37 8.38 15.99
N GLU A 201 19.49 9.21 15.42
CA GLU A 201 19.00 10.48 16.00
C GLU A 201 18.06 10.24 17.21
N LEU A 202 17.51 9.03 17.38
CA LEU A 202 16.75 8.68 18.60
C LEU A 202 17.67 8.42 19.80
N ASP A 203 18.87 7.87 19.55
CA ASP A 203 19.87 7.59 20.58
C ASP A 203 20.70 8.81 20.96
N LEU A 204 20.92 9.72 20.01
CA LEU A 204 21.77 10.89 20.18
C LEU A 204 20.89 12.13 20.10
N SER A 205 20.81 12.91 21.17
CA SER A 205 20.21 14.25 21.18
C SER A 205 21.04 15.26 20.35
N ALA A 206 21.44 14.89 19.14
CA ALA A 206 22.46 15.57 18.35
C ALA A 206 21.99 15.74 16.90
N GLU A 207 21.65 16.98 16.57
CA GLU A 207 21.59 17.44 15.18
C GLU A 207 22.97 17.24 14.52
N GLY A 208 23.00 16.63 13.32
CA GLY A 208 24.16 16.71 12.43
C GLY A 208 25.08 15.48 12.33
N THR A 209 24.53 14.27 12.16
CA THR A 209 25.36 13.10 11.81
C THR A 209 25.88 13.22 10.36
N ALA A 210 27.20 13.16 10.14
CA ALA A 210 27.81 13.25 8.82
C ALA A 210 27.65 11.94 8.02
N GLN A 211 27.59 12.02 6.68
CA GLN A 211 27.40 10.86 5.78
C GLN A 211 28.47 9.75 5.94
N SER A 212 29.71 10.11 6.31
CA SER A 212 30.82 9.17 6.55
C SER A 212 30.61 8.28 7.77
N ASP A 213 29.87 8.77 8.77
CA ASP A 213 29.64 8.04 10.02
C ASP A 213 28.54 6.99 9.84
N LEU A 214 27.60 7.23 8.91
CA LEU A 214 26.48 6.32 8.62
C LEU A 214 26.92 4.94 8.16
N LYS A 215 28.04 4.80 7.42
CA LYS A 215 28.52 3.47 6.95
C LYS A 215 29.11 2.64 8.09
N SER A 216 29.77 3.28 9.05
CA SER A 216 30.28 2.59 10.25
C SER A 216 29.12 2.21 11.16
N ILE A 217 28.21 3.16 11.38
CA ILE A 217 27.04 3.01 12.23
C ILE A 217 26.06 1.96 11.67
N SER A 218 25.92 1.83 10.34
CA SER A 218 25.01 0.87 9.71
C SER A 218 25.38 -0.59 9.95
N THR A 219 26.63 -0.91 10.31
CA THR A 219 27.06 -2.28 10.66
C THR A 219 26.43 -2.82 11.93
N SER A 220 25.88 -1.94 12.78
CA SER A 220 25.14 -2.31 13.99
C SER A 220 23.65 -2.57 13.76
N PHE A 221 23.19 -2.50 12.50
CA PHE A 221 21.79 -2.71 12.15
C PHE A 221 21.57 -4.03 11.42
N ASP A 222 20.46 -4.67 11.76
CA ASP A 222 19.87 -5.73 10.96
C ASP A 222 18.88 -5.12 9.97
N PHE A 223 18.99 -5.50 8.69
CA PHE A 223 18.05 -5.07 7.67
C PHE A 223 17.13 -6.20 7.26
N GLU A 224 15.84 -5.89 7.13
CA GLU A 224 14.82 -6.73 6.55
C GLU A 224 14.18 -6.03 5.36
N VAL A 225 13.96 -6.77 4.28
CA VAL A 225 13.28 -6.28 3.09
C VAL A 225 12.09 -7.19 2.78
N ILE A 226 10.90 -6.60 2.67
CA ILE A 226 9.69 -7.25 2.19
C ILE A 226 9.30 -6.58 0.89
N ALA A 227 9.33 -7.31 -0.21
CA ALA A 227 9.07 -6.74 -1.53
C ALA A 227 7.94 -7.46 -2.25
N GLU A 228 7.19 -6.71 -3.04
CA GLU A 228 6.14 -7.18 -3.94
C GLU A 228 6.31 -6.55 -5.33
N GLY A 229 6.08 -7.33 -6.38
CA GLY A 229 6.20 -6.84 -7.76
C GLY A 229 7.63 -6.67 -8.27
N VAL A 230 8.62 -7.10 -7.50
CA VAL A 230 10.02 -7.25 -7.92
C VAL A 230 10.27 -8.76 -8.13
N GLY A 231 10.95 -9.16 -9.21
CA GLY A 231 11.16 -10.58 -9.52
C GLY A 231 11.93 -11.38 -8.45
N ASN A 232 12.20 -12.67 -8.70
CA ASN A 232 12.87 -13.58 -7.75
C ASN A 232 14.34 -13.20 -7.50
N GLN A 233 14.55 -12.20 -6.65
CA GLN A 233 15.84 -11.65 -6.25
C GLN A 233 16.25 -12.16 -4.87
N SER A 234 17.56 -12.27 -4.63
CA SER A 234 18.06 -12.47 -3.27
C SER A 234 17.80 -11.22 -2.44
N ILE A 235 17.05 -11.37 -1.35
CA ILE A 235 16.72 -10.28 -0.44
C ILE A 235 17.96 -9.94 0.40
N PRO A 236 18.53 -8.73 0.30
CA PRO A 236 19.72 -8.34 1.05
C PRO A 236 19.42 -8.14 2.53
N ARG A 237 20.47 -8.22 3.37
CA ARG A 237 20.38 -8.04 4.83
C ARG A 237 21.38 -7.05 5.40
N ASP A 238 22.22 -6.46 4.55
CA ASP A 238 23.17 -5.42 4.93
C ASP A 238 22.84 -4.10 4.23
N PHE A 239 23.42 -3.03 4.75
CA PHE A 239 23.17 -1.67 4.28
C PHE A 239 23.49 -1.46 2.79
N GLU A 240 24.60 -2.05 2.32
CA GLU A 240 25.07 -1.87 0.95
C GLU A 240 24.12 -2.57 -0.02
N GLY A 241 23.81 -3.84 0.23
CA GLY A 241 22.87 -4.62 -0.55
C GLY A 241 21.46 -4.03 -0.56
N VAL A 242 20.97 -3.52 0.58
CA VAL A 242 19.67 -2.81 0.63
C VAL A 242 19.69 -1.55 -0.25
N SER A 243 20.76 -0.76 -0.17
CA SER A 243 20.92 0.44 -0.99
C SER A 243 20.97 0.12 -2.49
N GLU A 244 21.61 -1.00 -2.85
CA GLU A 244 21.64 -1.50 -4.22
C GLU A 244 20.26 -1.97 -4.69
N PHE A 245 19.57 -2.73 -3.85
CA PHE A 245 18.26 -3.28 -4.14
C PHE A 245 17.23 -2.19 -4.40
N VAL A 246 17.17 -1.15 -3.56
CA VAL A 246 16.26 0.00 -3.73
C VAL A 246 16.51 0.71 -5.06
N ARG A 247 17.78 0.92 -5.41
CA ARG A 247 18.20 1.53 -6.68
C ARG A 247 17.83 0.66 -7.88
N ALA A 248 17.81 -0.66 -7.71
CA ALA A 248 17.50 -1.63 -8.75
C ALA A 248 16.00 -1.99 -8.87
N ILE A 249 15.12 -1.50 -7.97
CA ILE A 249 13.66 -1.73 -8.04
C ILE A 249 13.10 -1.53 -9.46
N PRO A 250 13.37 -0.43 -10.19
CA PRO A 250 12.81 -0.23 -11.53
C PRO A 250 13.23 -1.31 -12.53
N SER A 251 14.49 -1.77 -12.43
CA SER A 251 15.01 -2.86 -13.25
C SER A 251 14.44 -4.22 -12.84
N HIS A 252 14.02 -4.39 -11.59
CA HIS A 252 13.35 -5.60 -11.15
C HIS A 252 11.90 -5.65 -11.62
N VAL A 253 11.16 -4.53 -11.53
CA VAL A 253 9.76 -4.46 -11.97
C VAL A 253 9.63 -4.65 -13.48
N SER A 254 10.61 -4.21 -14.28
CA SER A 254 10.59 -4.43 -15.74
C SER A 254 10.51 -5.91 -16.14
N THR A 255 10.91 -6.83 -15.25
CA THR A 255 10.84 -8.28 -15.47
C THR A 255 9.49 -8.90 -15.10
N VAL A 256 8.59 -8.15 -14.46
CA VAL A 256 7.31 -8.63 -13.94
C VAL A 256 6.16 -8.08 -14.76
N ASN A 257 5.28 -8.96 -15.24
CA ASN A 257 4.05 -8.60 -15.98
C ASN A 257 4.32 -7.61 -17.13
N ASN A 258 5.31 -7.92 -17.99
CA ASN A 258 5.76 -7.06 -19.09
C ASN A 258 6.12 -5.62 -18.64
N GLY A 259 6.65 -5.48 -17.43
CA GLY A 259 7.03 -4.20 -16.84
C GLY A 259 5.89 -3.45 -16.13
N LYS A 260 4.67 -4.01 -16.07
CA LYS A 260 3.60 -3.47 -15.22
C LYS A 260 3.90 -3.71 -13.74
N GLY A 261 4.49 -4.84 -13.37
CA GLY A 261 4.54 -5.25 -11.96
C GLY A 261 3.21 -5.84 -11.48
N VAL A 262 2.87 -5.62 -10.21
CA VAL A 262 1.65 -6.12 -9.54
C VAL A 262 0.65 -4.99 -9.28
N PRO A 263 -0.63 -5.28 -9.00
CA PRO A 263 -1.57 -4.28 -8.52
C PRO A 263 -1.06 -3.69 -7.20
N ILE A 264 -1.02 -2.37 -7.10
CA ILE A 264 -0.63 -1.65 -5.87
C ILE A 264 -1.78 -0.81 -5.31
N THR A 265 -2.66 -0.33 -6.19
CA THR A 265 -3.92 0.35 -5.82
C THR A 265 -5.04 -0.19 -6.71
N ILE A 266 -6.19 -0.47 -6.12
CA ILE A 266 -7.42 -0.79 -6.85
C ILE A 266 -8.45 0.30 -6.62
N HIS A 267 -9.22 0.58 -7.67
CA HIS A 267 -10.33 1.52 -7.63
C HIS A 267 -11.63 0.75 -7.84
N LEU A 268 -12.49 0.84 -6.85
CA LEU A 268 -13.75 0.15 -6.73
C LEU A 268 -14.88 1.10 -7.06
N LEU A 269 -15.77 0.69 -7.96
CA LEU A 269 -17.00 1.42 -8.25
C LEU A 269 -18.21 0.59 -7.79
N PRO A 270 -19.14 1.16 -7.00
CA PRO A 270 -20.32 0.45 -6.58
C PRO A 270 -21.14 -0.02 -7.79
N LEU A 271 -21.61 -1.26 -7.78
CA LEU A 271 -22.44 -1.80 -8.85
C LEU A 271 -23.74 -1.02 -9.02
N THR A 272 -24.26 -0.46 -7.92
CA THR A 272 -25.44 0.41 -7.92
C THR A 272 -25.22 1.70 -8.71
N GLU A 273 -24.06 2.34 -8.57
CA GLU A 273 -23.70 3.55 -9.33
C GLU A 273 -23.44 3.24 -10.80
N LEU A 274 -22.83 2.08 -11.07
CA LEU A 274 -22.63 1.62 -12.43
C LEU A 274 -23.96 1.28 -13.13
N ALA A 275 -24.91 0.65 -12.44
CA ALA A 275 -26.23 0.35 -13.00
C ALA A 275 -27.01 1.61 -13.36
N LYS A 276 -26.97 2.64 -12.51
CA LYS A 276 -27.55 3.96 -12.82
C LYS A 276 -26.96 4.54 -14.10
N THR A 277 -25.65 4.41 -14.29
CA THR A 277 -24.93 4.90 -15.47
C THR A 277 -25.47 4.28 -16.76
N PHE A 278 -25.86 3.01 -16.73
CA PHE A 278 -26.38 2.30 -17.90
C PHE A 278 -27.91 2.23 -17.96
N HIS A 279 -28.61 2.95 -17.08
CA HIS A 279 -30.07 2.92 -16.94
C HIS A 279 -30.62 1.50 -16.76
N LEU A 280 -29.99 0.73 -15.86
CA LEU A 280 -30.41 -0.63 -15.52
C LEU A 280 -31.23 -0.63 -14.23
N ASP A 281 -32.34 -1.37 -14.24
CA ASP A 281 -33.11 -1.67 -13.03
C ASP A 281 -32.46 -2.86 -12.33
N VAL A 282 -31.92 -2.63 -11.13
CA VAL A 282 -31.27 -3.67 -10.33
C VAL A 282 -32.20 -4.14 -9.23
N ALA A 283 -32.34 -5.45 -9.07
CA ALA A 283 -33.23 -6.02 -8.05
C ALA A 283 -32.75 -5.76 -6.61
N HIS A 284 -31.44 -5.56 -6.42
CA HIS A 284 -30.83 -5.41 -5.10
C HIS A 284 -29.99 -4.13 -5.02
N ALA A 285 -30.43 -3.17 -4.21
CA ALA A 285 -29.63 -2.01 -3.84
C ALA A 285 -28.65 -2.42 -2.73
N HIS A 286 -27.42 -2.74 -3.10
CA HIS A 286 -26.34 -3.00 -2.15
C HIS A 286 -25.74 -1.67 -1.68
N ILE A 287 -26.30 -1.10 -0.61
CA ILE A 287 -25.74 0.11 0.01
C ILE A 287 -24.65 -0.32 1.00
N VAL A 288 -23.40 -0.08 0.62
CA VAL A 288 -22.27 -0.10 1.56
C VAL A 288 -22.09 1.33 2.03
N GLN A 289 -22.27 1.57 3.34
CA GLN A 289 -21.97 2.88 3.95
C GLN A 289 -20.57 2.85 4.53
N LEU A 290 -19.76 3.84 4.18
CA LEU A 290 -18.49 4.09 4.86
C LEU A 290 -18.71 4.28 6.36
N LEU A 291 -17.73 3.86 7.16
CA LEU A 291 -17.80 4.05 8.61
C LEU A 291 -17.85 5.55 8.91
N ASP A 292 -18.92 5.97 9.58
CA ASP A 292 -19.02 7.33 10.08
C ASP A 292 -18.05 7.49 11.26
N LYS A 293 -16.91 8.15 11.01
CA LYS A 293 -15.88 8.43 12.03
C LYS A 293 -16.44 9.15 13.26
N THR A 294 -17.56 9.86 13.14
CA THR A 294 -18.19 10.55 14.29
C THR A 294 -18.95 9.60 15.22
N ARG A 295 -19.30 8.39 14.78
CA ARG A 295 -20.02 7.39 15.59
C ARG A 295 -19.12 6.42 16.35
N LEU A 296 -17.83 6.36 16.01
CA LEU A 296 -16.85 5.50 16.68
C LEU A 296 -16.27 6.12 17.96
N ILE A 297 -16.49 7.41 18.20
CA ILE A 297 -16.02 8.14 19.39
C ILE A 297 -17.21 8.45 20.30
N ALA A 298 -17.94 7.42 20.75
CA ALA A 298 -18.69 7.55 21.98
C ALA A 298 -17.72 7.21 23.14
N PRO A 299 -17.38 8.14 24.04
CA PRO A 299 -16.62 7.78 25.22
C PRO A 299 -17.40 6.70 25.97
N LEU A 300 -16.75 5.57 26.23
CA LEU A 300 -17.21 4.59 27.21
C LEU A 300 -17.16 5.28 28.58
N ASN A 301 -18.24 5.98 28.93
CA ASN A 301 -18.47 6.45 30.28
C ASN A 301 -18.85 5.23 31.12
N GLY A 302 -17.85 4.62 31.74
CA GLY A 302 -17.97 3.71 32.88
C GLY A 302 -17.46 4.39 34.13
#